data_AF-A0A2T0AQG0-F1
#
_entry.id   AF-A0A2T0AQG0-F1
#
_cell.length_a   1.000
_cell.length_b   1.000
_cell.length_c   1.000
_cell.angle_alpha   90.00
_cell.angle_beta   90.00
_cell.angle_gamma   90.00
#
_symmetry.space_group_name_H-M   'P 1'
#
loop_
_entity.id
_entity.type
_entity.pdbx_description
1 polymer ?
#
loop_
_entity_poly.entity_id
_entity_poly.type
_entity_poly.pdbx_seq_one_letter_code
_entity_poly.pdbx_strand_id
1 'polypeptide(L)'
;MTAPELVTDPNRGYLGIDTNPDGVALANVNYFGQPEPWPEGFTVPYPKALHKFAGEFQTIVHPNGFLYLKIPELAYSRSFRRTYLIGVLAQVVVNIARVLGKSIAIEDLGFGKDRLDTDKKFNRMAANFPYRKITEAIIRKAYKEGVGVKPVRPAHTSTIGYWKYMERYGVTIHHAAALAIARRAIGFKEHITKELKQKIQAIKEKLNQKANSLPGEGKGMTRKVKQQIMRLGEKVSVHNGLDRYKQESFYSVWHDLKQLALSSR
;
A
#
# COMPACT_ATOMS: atom_id res chain seq x y z
N MET A 1 -23.40 -21.95 -12.79
CA MET A 1 -22.61 -20.85 -13.37
C MET A 1 -21.14 -21.28 -13.36
N THR A 2 -20.56 -21.52 -14.52
CA THR A 2 -19.12 -21.83 -14.68
C THR A 2 -18.30 -20.60 -14.29
N ALA A 3 -17.18 -20.81 -13.60
CA ALA A 3 -16.26 -19.72 -13.29
C ALA A 3 -15.74 -19.09 -14.60
N PRO A 4 -15.62 -17.76 -14.69
CA PRO A 4 -15.09 -17.11 -15.88
C PRO A 4 -13.67 -17.58 -16.15
N GLU A 5 -13.34 -17.83 -17.42
CA GLU A 5 -11.99 -18.16 -17.85
C GLU A 5 -11.05 -16.98 -17.52
N LEU A 6 -9.90 -17.28 -16.91
CA LEU A 6 -8.97 -16.25 -16.49
C LEU A 6 -8.15 -15.74 -17.68
N VAL A 7 -8.18 -14.43 -17.91
CA VAL A 7 -7.37 -13.75 -18.95
C VAL A 7 -6.04 -13.22 -18.41
N THR A 8 -5.69 -13.57 -17.17
CA THR A 8 -4.48 -13.11 -16.47
C THR A 8 -3.75 -14.27 -15.81
N ASP A 9 -2.43 -14.18 -15.75
CA ASP A 9 -1.57 -15.21 -15.18
C ASP A 9 -0.74 -14.68 -14.00
N PRO A 10 -0.90 -15.23 -12.78
CA PRO A 10 -0.05 -14.93 -11.62
C PRO A 10 1.47 -15.08 -11.85
N ASN A 11 1.89 -15.93 -12.79
CA ASN A 11 3.30 -16.12 -13.13
C ASN A 11 3.90 -14.92 -13.88
N ARG A 12 3.07 -13.98 -14.35
CA ARG A 12 3.52 -12.68 -14.88
C ARG A 12 3.72 -11.65 -13.78
N GLY A 13 3.38 -11.98 -12.54
CA GLY A 13 3.35 -11.07 -11.40
C GLY A 13 1.97 -10.44 -11.18
N TYR A 14 1.93 -9.30 -10.50
CA TYR A 14 0.69 -8.68 -10.06
C TYR A 14 0.68 -7.17 -10.30
N LEU A 15 -0.51 -6.63 -10.57
CA LEU A 15 -0.81 -5.21 -10.42
C LEU A 15 -1.23 -4.96 -8.97
N GLY A 16 -0.35 -4.36 -8.17
CA GLY A 16 -0.63 -3.99 -6.79
C GLY A 16 -1.48 -2.73 -6.69
N ILE A 17 -2.41 -2.70 -5.73
CA ILE A 17 -3.35 -1.60 -5.54
C ILE A 17 -3.31 -1.11 -4.10
N ASP A 18 -3.10 0.19 -3.92
CA ASP A 18 -3.35 0.91 -2.65
C ASP A 18 -4.44 1.97 -2.86
N THR A 19 -5.50 1.92 -2.05
CA THR A 19 -6.68 2.79 -2.20
C THR A 19 -6.57 4.04 -1.33
N ASN A 20 -6.90 5.22 -1.88
CA ASN A 20 -6.93 6.51 -1.19
C ASN A 20 -8.33 7.19 -1.33
N PRO A 21 -8.72 8.20 -0.53
CA PRO A 21 -10.02 8.87 -0.68
C PRO A 21 -10.24 9.50 -2.05
N ASP A 22 -9.17 9.94 -2.70
CA ASP A 22 -9.17 10.69 -3.95
C ASP A 22 -8.68 9.85 -5.13
N GLY A 23 -8.52 8.53 -5.00
CA GLY A 23 -7.99 7.72 -6.08
C GLY A 23 -7.35 6.41 -5.66
N VAL A 24 -6.53 5.87 -6.56
CA VAL A 24 -5.84 4.59 -6.39
C VAL A 24 -4.40 4.72 -6.89
N ALA A 25 -3.46 4.27 -6.06
CA ALA A 25 -2.08 4.05 -6.47
C ALA A 25 -1.90 2.61 -6.99
N LEU A 26 -1.18 2.49 -8.09
CA LEU A 26 -0.89 1.23 -8.77
C LEU A 26 0.63 0.99 -8.83
N ALA A 27 1.02 -0.27 -8.70
CA ALA A 27 2.37 -0.74 -8.93
C ALA A 27 2.34 -1.96 -9.86
N ASN A 28 2.98 -1.85 -11.03
CA ASN A 28 3.20 -2.97 -11.94
C ASN A 28 4.41 -3.79 -11.46
N VAL A 29 4.21 -5.06 -11.07
CA VAL A 29 5.26 -5.86 -10.43
C VAL A 29 5.42 -7.20 -11.15
N ASN A 30 6.65 -7.61 -11.45
CA ASN A 30 6.91 -8.95 -11.99
C ASN A 30 6.82 -10.04 -10.94
N TYR A 31 6.88 -11.27 -11.41
CA TYR A 31 7.01 -12.47 -10.59
C TYR A 31 8.20 -12.46 -9.61
N PHE A 32 9.28 -11.74 -9.92
CA PHE A 32 10.42 -11.57 -9.00
C PHE A 32 10.17 -10.51 -7.90
N GLY A 33 8.98 -9.93 -7.87
CA GLY A 33 8.58 -8.92 -6.89
C GLY A 33 9.24 -7.56 -7.13
N GLN A 34 9.84 -7.33 -8.29
CA GLN A 34 10.41 -6.04 -8.67
C GLN A 34 9.38 -5.23 -9.46
N PRO A 35 9.34 -3.89 -9.27
CA PRO A 35 8.49 -3.04 -10.08
C PRO A 35 9.02 -3.01 -11.52
N GLU A 36 8.12 -3.04 -12.51
CA GLU A 36 8.43 -3.08 -13.94
C GLU A 36 7.87 -1.87 -14.66
N PRO A 37 8.64 -1.21 -15.55
CA PRO A 37 8.13 -0.16 -16.40
C PRO A 37 6.85 -0.54 -17.12
N TRP A 38 6.02 0.46 -17.43
CA TRP A 38 4.88 0.26 -18.32
C TRP A 38 5.38 -0.16 -19.71
N PRO A 39 4.67 -1.06 -20.42
CA PRO A 39 5.05 -1.45 -21.78
C PRO A 39 5.25 -0.25 -22.70
N GLU A 40 6.11 -0.38 -23.71
CA GLU A 40 6.29 0.66 -24.71
C GLU A 40 4.96 0.98 -25.41
N GLY A 41 4.67 2.27 -25.59
CA GLY A 41 3.39 2.73 -26.13
C GLY A 41 2.18 2.53 -25.20
N PHE A 42 2.39 2.13 -23.93
CA PHE A 42 1.29 1.97 -22.98
C PHE A 42 0.58 3.31 -22.72
N THR A 43 -0.69 3.36 -23.10
CA THR A 43 -1.62 4.41 -22.72
C THR A 43 -2.61 3.87 -21.69
N VAL A 44 -2.87 4.65 -20.63
CA VAL A 44 -3.91 4.28 -19.67
C VAL A 44 -5.24 4.15 -20.42
N PRO A 45 -5.89 2.96 -20.40
CA PRO A 45 -7.11 2.73 -21.16
C PRO A 45 -8.21 3.67 -20.65
N TYR A 46 -8.53 4.69 -21.45
CA TYR A 46 -9.51 5.70 -21.11
C TYR A 46 -10.92 5.17 -21.42
N PRO A 47 -11.83 5.07 -20.44
CA PRO A 47 -13.18 4.62 -20.71
C PRO A 47 -13.86 5.62 -21.65
N LYS A 48 -14.58 5.12 -22.67
CA LYS A 48 -15.33 5.98 -23.60
C LYS A 48 -16.31 6.92 -22.90
N ALA A 49 -16.68 6.74 -21.64
CA ALA A 49 -17.58 7.66 -20.92
C ALA A 49 -16.86 8.80 -20.16
N LEU A 50 -15.53 8.76 -20.07
CA LEU A 50 -14.73 9.69 -19.25
C LEU A 50 -14.61 11.09 -19.85
N HIS A 51 -14.72 11.21 -21.18
CA HIS A 51 -14.67 12.49 -21.90
C HIS A 51 -15.82 13.44 -21.54
N LYS A 52 -16.87 12.96 -20.86
CA LYS A 52 -18.00 13.80 -20.45
C LYS A 52 -17.62 14.88 -19.44
N PHE A 53 -16.46 14.75 -18.79
CA PHE A 53 -16.03 15.70 -17.77
C PHE A 53 -14.50 15.87 -17.75
N ALA A 54 -14.01 16.86 -18.48
CA ALA A 54 -12.59 17.23 -18.47
C ALA A 54 -12.13 17.62 -17.05
N GLY A 55 -11.02 17.04 -16.57
CA GLY A 55 -10.40 17.34 -15.28
C GLY A 55 -10.83 16.44 -14.10
N GLU A 56 -11.86 15.60 -14.25
CA GLU A 56 -12.34 14.69 -13.20
C GLU A 56 -11.40 13.50 -12.95
N PHE A 57 -10.63 13.09 -13.96
CA PHE A 57 -9.77 11.92 -13.90
C PHE A 57 -8.37 12.28 -14.37
N GLN A 58 -7.42 12.22 -13.44
CA GLN A 58 -6.03 12.56 -13.67
C GLN A 58 -5.17 11.30 -13.52
N THR A 59 -4.31 11.08 -14.51
CA THR A 59 -3.34 9.99 -14.51
C THR A 59 -1.96 10.57 -14.27
N ILE A 60 -1.33 10.17 -13.17
CA ILE A 60 0.02 10.60 -12.82
C ILE A 60 0.92 9.38 -12.96
N VAL A 61 1.63 9.32 -14.08
CA VAL A 61 2.58 8.24 -14.38
C VAL A 61 3.90 8.55 -13.69
N HIS A 62 4.45 7.57 -12.99
CA HIS A 62 5.78 7.63 -12.42
C HIS A 62 6.69 6.57 -13.11
N PRO A 63 8.01 6.76 -13.08
CA PRO A 63 8.96 5.76 -13.60
C PRO A 63 8.77 4.38 -12.96
N ASN A 64 9.41 3.34 -13.50
CA ASN A 64 9.47 2.01 -12.91
C ASN A 64 8.12 1.30 -12.70
N GLY A 65 7.04 1.71 -13.38
CA GLY A 65 5.76 0.99 -13.30
C GLY A 65 4.80 1.48 -12.25
N PHE A 66 4.95 2.71 -11.77
CA PHE A 66 4.04 3.31 -10.82
C PHE A 66 3.06 4.24 -11.54
N LEU A 67 1.79 4.23 -11.11
CA LEU A 67 0.74 5.06 -11.67
C LEU A 67 -0.22 5.46 -10.57
N TYR A 68 -0.64 6.72 -10.54
CA TYR A 68 -1.73 7.16 -9.68
C TYR A 68 -2.93 7.56 -10.54
N LEU A 69 -4.08 6.96 -10.24
CA LEU A 69 -5.37 7.31 -10.83
C LEU A 69 -6.11 8.20 -9.83
N LYS A 70 -6.07 9.52 -10.05
CA LYS A 70 -6.68 10.52 -9.18
C LYS A 70 -8.04 10.95 -9.70
N ILE A 71 -9.01 10.96 -8.81
CA ILE A 71 -10.36 11.51 -8.98
C ILE A 71 -10.59 12.53 -7.85
N PRO A 72 -10.26 13.82 -8.05
CA PRO A 72 -10.24 14.82 -6.98
C PRO A 72 -11.55 14.93 -6.20
N GLU A 73 -12.68 14.76 -6.88
CA GLU A 73 -14.01 14.92 -6.28
C GLU A 73 -14.57 13.63 -5.63
N LEU A 74 -13.84 12.51 -5.70
CA LEU A 74 -14.34 11.20 -5.26
C LEU A 74 -14.79 11.20 -3.78
N ALA A 75 -13.98 11.85 -2.94
CA ALA A 75 -14.23 11.97 -1.50
C ALA A 75 -15.50 12.79 -1.20
N TYR A 76 -15.77 13.84 -1.99
CA TYR A 76 -16.82 14.84 -1.70
C TYR A 76 -18.09 14.69 -2.55
N SER A 77 -18.04 13.86 -3.60
CA SER A 77 -19.18 13.62 -4.51
C SER A 77 -20.38 12.99 -3.82
N ARG A 78 -21.59 13.40 -4.21
CA ARG A 78 -22.87 12.80 -3.78
C ARG A 78 -23.01 11.35 -4.27
N SER A 79 -23.89 10.58 -3.64
CA SER A 79 -24.00 9.12 -3.77
C SER A 79 -23.99 8.57 -5.20
N PHE A 80 -24.82 9.12 -6.09
CA PHE A 80 -24.91 8.68 -7.49
C PHE A 80 -23.62 8.96 -8.26
N ARG A 81 -23.14 10.21 -8.23
CA ARG A 81 -21.88 10.63 -8.87
C ARG A 81 -20.69 9.84 -8.35
N ARG A 82 -20.58 9.67 -7.03
CA ARG A 82 -19.53 8.85 -6.41
C ARG A 82 -19.57 7.40 -6.92
N THR A 83 -20.75 6.80 -7.02
CA THR A 83 -20.89 5.40 -7.51
C THR A 83 -20.47 5.28 -8.97
N TYR A 84 -20.83 6.25 -9.82
CA TYR A 84 -20.37 6.32 -11.20
C TYR A 84 -18.84 6.42 -11.31
N LEU A 85 -18.23 7.37 -10.59
CA LEU A 85 -16.78 7.57 -10.57
C LEU A 85 -16.02 6.33 -10.08
N ILE A 86 -16.55 5.64 -9.07
CA ILE A 86 -15.99 4.37 -8.58
C ILE A 86 -16.05 3.28 -9.66
N GLY A 87 -17.18 3.17 -10.37
CA GLY A 87 -17.33 2.18 -11.45
C GLY A 87 -16.37 2.44 -12.62
N VAL A 88 -16.19 3.71 -12.95
CA VAL A 88 -15.21 4.19 -13.92
C VAL A 88 -13.77 3.84 -13.49
N LEU A 89 -13.40 4.16 -12.26
CA LEU A 89 -12.06 3.86 -11.70
C LEU A 89 -11.79 2.36 -11.76
N ALA A 90 -12.76 1.54 -11.33
CA ALA A 90 -12.66 0.09 -11.37
C ALA A 90 -12.48 -0.44 -12.79
N GLN A 91 -13.19 0.11 -13.78
CA GLN A 91 -13.02 -0.26 -15.19
C GLN A 91 -11.60 0.01 -15.69
N VAL A 92 -11.03 1.17 -15.36
CA VAL A 92 -9.65 1.51 -15.78
C VAL A 92 -8.66 0.55 -15.17
N VAL A 93 -8.73 0.32 -13.85
CA VAL A 93 -7.81 -0.59 -13.15
C VAL A 93 -7.87 -2.01 -13.72
N VAL A 94 -9.06 -2.55 -13.94
CA VAL A 94 -9.24 -3.90 -14.51
C VAL A 94 -8.73 -3.97 -15.95
N ASN A 95 -8.96 -2.94 -16.76
CA ASN A 95 -8.40 -2.89 -18.11
C ASN A 95 -6.87 -2.85 -18.11
N ILE A 96 -6.24 -2.11 -17.19
CA ILE A 96 -4.77 -2.10 -17.05
C ILE A 96 -4.28 -3.52 -16.72
N ALA A 97 -4.87 -4.16 -15.73
CA ALA A 97 -4.51 -5.53 -15.34
C ALA A 97 -4.65 -6.52 -16.50
N ARG A 98 -5.74 -6.41 -17.27
CA ARG A 98 -6.01 -7.23 -18.46
C ARG A 98 -4.98 -6.99 -19.57
N VAL A 99 -4.65 -5.73 -19.89
CA VAL A 99 -3.63 -5.38 -20.91
C VAL A 99 -2.26 -5.93 -20.51
N LEU A 100 -1.91 -5.85 -19.22
CA LEU A 100 -0.67 -6.44 -18.71
C LEU A 100 -0.72 -7.97 -18.62
N GLY A 101 -1.90 -8.58 -18.68
CA GLY A 101 -2.14 -10.00 -18.40
C GLY A 101 -1.77 -10.40 -16.97
N LYS A 102 -1.83 -9.46 -16.01
CA LYS A 102 -1.46 -9.67 -14.61
C LYS A 102 -2.69 -9.67 -13.71
N SER A 103 -2.71 -10.56 -12.73
CA SER A 103 -3.73 -10.54 -11.68
C SER A 103 -3.60 -9.28 -10.81
N ILE A 104 -4.68 -8.88 -10.16
CA ILE A 104 -4.73 -7.76 -9.24
C ILE A 104 -4.39 -8.24 -7.83
N ALA A 105 -3.52 -7.54 -7.12
CA ALA A 105 -3.27 -7.72 -5.69
C ALA A 105 -3.91 -6.59 -4.89
N ILE A 106 -4.74 -6.92 -3.91
CA ILE A 106 -5.49 -5.94 -3.11
C ILE A 106 -5.47 -6.33 -1.63
N GLU A 107 -5.51 -5.34 -0.75
CA GLU A 107 -5.63 -5.60 0.68
C GLU A 107 -7.00 -6.20 1.03
N ASP A 108 -6.97 -7.27 1.82
CA ASP A 108 -8.12 -7.77 2.56
C ASP A 108 -8.31 -6.91 3.80
N LEU A 109 -9.04 -5.80 3.62
CA LEU A 109 -9.32 -4.89 4.71
C LEU A 109 -10.22 -5.49 5.81
N GLY A 110 -10.67 -6.76 5.68
CA GLY A 110 -11.29 -7.53 6.76
C GLY A 110 -12.37 -6.74 7.47
N PHE A 111 -13.49 -6.49 6.79
CA PHE A 111 -14.56 -5.62 7.30
C PHE A 111 -15.43 -6.28 8.40
N GLY A 112 -14.83 -7.10 9.27
CA GLY A 112 -15.45 -7.58 10.51
C GLY A 112 -15.42 -6.49 11.58
N LYS A 113 -16.43 -6.45 12.44
CA LYS A 113 -16.66 -5.43 13.49
C LYS A 113 -15.49 -5.27 14.48
N ASP A 114 -14.58 -6.24 14.56
CA ASP A 114 -13.62 -6.40 15.66
C ASP A 114 -12.35 -5.53 15.55
N ARG A 115 -12.17 -4.75 14.48
CA ARG A 115 -11.05 -3.80 14.31
C ARG A 115 -11.41 -2.33 14.55
N LEU A 116 -12.66 -2.04 14.87
CA LEU A 116 -13.17 -0.68 15.07
C LEU A 116 -12.78 -0.08 16.44
N ASP A 117 -11.86 -0.66 17.18
CA ASP A 117 -11.70 -0.33 18.61
C ASP A 117 -10.39 0.36 18.98
N THR A 118 -9.66 0.96 18.03
CA THR A 118 -8.33 1.52 18.37
C THR A 118 -8.00 2.91 17.84
N ASP A 119 -8.82 3.54 16.98
CA ASP A 119 -8.51 4.93 16.59
C ASP A 119 -9.75 5.68 16.07
N LYS A 120 -10.24 6.69 16.81
CA LYS A 120 -11.43 7.50 16.44
C LYS A 120 -11.30 8.14 15.05
N LYS A 121 -10.08 8.49 14.62
CA LYS A 121 -9.83 9.09 13.30
C LYS A 121 -9.89 8.03 12.20
N PHE A 122 -9.37 6.82 12.46
CA PHE A 122 -9.50 5.66 11.57
C PHE A 122 -10.96 5.20 11.47
N ASN A 123 -11.70 5.15 12.58
CA ASN A 123 -13.13 4.79 12.60
C ASN A 123 -13.98 5.79 11.81
N ARG A 124 -13.69 7.09 11.91
CA ARG A 124 -14.35 8.12 11.09
C ARG A 124 -13.99 7.99 9.60
N MET A 125 -12.74 7.63 9.31
CA MET A 125 -12.25 7.42 7.95
C MET A 125 -12.75 6.10 7.32
N ALA A 126 -12.94 5.06 8.13
CA ALA A 126 -13.53 3.77 7.76
C ALA A 126 -15.06 3.84 7.62
N ALA A 127 -15.72 4.68 8.43
CA ALA A 127 -17.12 5.05 8.25
C ALA A 127 -17.34 5.88 6.96
N ASN A 128 -16.30 6.61 6.50
CA ASN A 128 -16.27 7.21 5.18
C ASN A 128 -16.00 6.12 4.13
N PHE A 129 -17.12 5.65 3.59
CA PHE A 129 -17.40 4.55 2.67
C PHE A 129 -16.68 4.42 1.29
N PRO A 130 -15.81 5.34 0.77
CA PRO A 130 -15.24 5.17 -0.58
C PRO A 130 -14.34 3.94 -0.76
N TYR A 131 -13.43 3.64 0.17
CA TYR A 131 -12.41 2.60 -0.02
C TYR A 131 -13.01 1.21 -0.26
N ARG A 132 -13.95 0.81 0.60
CA ARG A 132 -14.65 -0.47 0.48
C ARG A 132 -15.39 -0.56 -0.85
N LYS A 133 -16.09 0.51 -1.24
CA LYS A 133 -16.83 0.55 -2.51
C LYS A 133 -15.89 0.46 -3.72
N ILE A 134 -14.72 1.08 -3.68
CA ILE A 134 -13.69 0.97 -4.71
C ILE A 134 -13.22 -0.47 -4.83
N THR A 135 -12.81 -1.09 -3.72
CA THR A 135 -12.37 -2.49 -3.68
C THR A 135 -13.44 -3.45 -4.19
N GLU A 136 -14.69 -3.31 -3.72
CA GLU A 136 -15.80 -4.14 -4.19
C GLU A 136 -16.11 -3.95 -5.67
N ALA A 137 -16.04 -2.71 -6.18
CA ALA A 137 -16.26 -2.42 -7.60
C ALA A 137 -15.16 -3.05 -8.46
N ILE A 138 -13.89 -2.96 -8.04
CA ILE A 138 -12.75 -3.61 -8.70
C ILE A 138 -12.96 -5.13 -8.73
N ILE A 139 -13.26 -5.77 -7.58
CA ILE A 139 -13.47 -7.22 -7.50
C ILE A 139 -14.61 -7.67 -8.41
N ARG A 140 -15.77 -7.01 -8.34
CA ARG A 140 -16.94 -7.34 -9.18
C ARG A 140 -16.62 -7.20 -10.66
N LYS A 141 -15.85 -6.17 -11.04
CA LYS A 141 -15.49 -5.89 -12.43
C LYS A 141 -14.43 -6.87 -12.94
N ALA A 142 -13.43 -7.16 -12.12
CA ALA A 142 -12.39 -8.14 -12.41
C ALA A 142 -12.99 -9.53 -12.65
N TYR A 143 -13.91 -9.97 -11.79
CA TYR A 143 -14.65 -11.22 -11.97
C TYR A 143 -15.38 -11.26 -13.32
N LYS A 144 -16.12 -10.19 -13.68
CA LYS A 144 -16.83 -10.12 -14.97
C LYS A 144 -15.92 -10.16 -16.19
N GLU A 145 -14.66 -9.72 -16.06
CA GLU A 145 -13.70 -9.64 -17.18
C GLU A 145 -12.65 -10.76 -17.15
N GLY A 146 -12.80 -11.77 -16.28
CA GLY A 146 -11.83 -12.87 -16.16
C GLY A 146 -10.47 -12.43 -15.57
N VAL A 147 -10.39 -11.29 -14.90
CA VAL A 147 -9.16 -10.82 -14.25
C VAL A 147 -9.08 -11.42 -12.85
N GLY A 148 -7.99 -12.14 -12.57
CA GLY A 148 -7.74 -12.72 -11.25
C GLY A 148 -7.53 -11.64 -10.19
N VAL A 149 -8.05 -11.85 -8.99
CA VAL A 149 -7.82 -10.98 -7.83
C VAL A 149 -7.30 -11.81 -6.67
N LYS A 150 -6.18 -11.37 -6.08
CA LYS A 150 -5.60 -11.98 -4.89
C LYS A 150 -5.69 -11.04 -3.69
N PRO A 151 -6.57 -11.33 -2.72
CA PRO A 151 -6.58 -10.61 -1.45
C PRO A 151 -5.33 -10.94 -0.64
N VAL A 152 -4.76 -9.94 0.03
CA VAL A 152 -3.60 -10.11 0.92
C VAL A 152 -3.83 -9.45 2.27
N ARG A 153 -3.20 -9.96 3.32
CA ARG A 153 -3.28 -9.35 4.65
C ARG A 153 -2.76 -7.90 4.59
N PRO A 154 -3.47 -6.89 5.16
CA PRO A 154 -3.09 -5.47 5.10
C PRO A 154 -1.95 -5.09 6.07
N ALA A 155 -1.34 -6.06 6.74
CA ALA A 155 -0.42 -5.79 7.83
C ALA A 155 0.82 -5.03 7.32
N HIS A 156 1.03 -3.83 7.87
CA HIS A 156 2.25 -3.02 7.74
C HIS A 156 2.65 -2.61 6.32
N THR A 157 1.78 -2.72 5.31
CA THR A 157 2.08 -2.40 3.90
C THR A 157 2.63 -0.99 3.72
N SER A 158 1.98 0.00 4.33
CA SER A 158 2.46 1.39 4.36
C SER A 158 3.80 1.53 5.08
N THR A 159 3.99 0.91 6.25
CA THR A 159 5.28 0.99 6.96
C THR A 159 6.42 0.35 6.16
N ILE A 160 6.17 -0.82 5.56
CA ILE A 160 7.11 -1.49 4.67
C ILE A 160 7.44 -0.58 3.48
N GLY A 161 6.42 0.00 2.86
CA GLY A 161 6.57 0.95 1.76
C GLY A 161 7.46 2.14 2.12
N TYR A 162 7.18 2.79 3.25
CA TYR A 162 7.95 3.92 3.76
C TYR A 162 9.44 3.59 3.90
N TRP A 163 9.75 2.50 4.62
CA TRP A 163 11.13 2.17 4.98
C TRP A 163 11.94 1.55 3.83
N LYS A 164 11.30 0.84 2.90
CA LYS A 164 12.00 0.08 1.86
C LYS A 164 11.95 0.69 0.47
N TYR A 165 10.83 1.30 0.10
CA TYR A 165 10.51 1.52 -1.31
C TYR A 165 10.31 3.00 -1.68
N MET A 166 9.80 3.81 -0.75
CA MET A 166 9.52 5.23 -1.00
C MET A 166 10.75 5.99 -1.49
N GLU A 167 11.84 5.95 -0.71
CA GLU A 167 13.10 6.61 -1.08
C GLU A 167 13.83 5.88 -2.21
N ARG A 168 13.79 4.54 -2.23
CA ARG A 168 14.48 3.72 -3.24
C ARG A 168 13.99 4.01 -4.66
N TYR A 169 12.68 4.22 -4.83
CA TYR A 169 12.07 4.44 -6.14
C TYR A 169 11.63 5.89 -6.36
N GLY A 170 11.79 6.78 -5.38
CA GLY A 170 11.38 8.18 -5.49
C GLY A 170 9.86 8.34 -5.67
N VAL A 171 9.07 7.52 -4.98
CA VAL A 171 7.60 7.44 -5.14
C VAL A 171 6.86 7.83 -3.87
N THR A 172 5.54 8.02 -3.97
CA THR A 172 4.70 8.27 -2.80
C THR A 172 4.59 7.03 -1.91
N ILE A 173 4.14 7.25 -0.66
CA ILE A 173 3.85 6.17 0.27
C ILE A 173 2.79 5.18 -0.27
N HIS A 174 1.83 5.67 -1.04
CA HIS A 174 0.75 4.87 -1.62
C HIS A 174 1.27 3.92 -2.70
N HIS A 175 2.14 4.42 -3.59
CA HIS A 175 2.83 3.57 -4.58
C HIS A 175 3.72 2.52 -3.92
N ALA A 176 4.44 2.92 -2.87
CA ALA A 176 5.30 2.03 -2.11
C ALA A 176 4.49 0.93 -1.39
N ALA A 177 3.31 1.26 -0.87
CA ALA A 177 2.37 0.29 -0.30
C ALA A 177 1.81 -0.65 -1.37
N ALA A 178 1.41 -0.13 -2.53
CA ALA A 178 0.95 -0.94 -3.67
C ALA A 178 2.00 -1.98 -4.11
N LEU A 179 3.28 -1.61 -4.14
CA LEU A 179 4.38 -2.56 -4.38
C LEU A 179 4.46 -3.64 -3.30
N ALA A 180 4.38 -3.27 -2.01
CA ALA A 180 4.41 -4.24 -0.92
C ALA A 180 3.22 -5.23 -0.99
N ILE A 181 2.04 -4.75 -1.40
CA ILE A 181 0.82 -5.55 -1.60
C ILE A 181 1.03 -6.57 -2.72
N ALA A 182 1.53 -6.15 -3.89
CA ALA A 182 1.83 -7.05 -5.00
C ALA A 182 2.89 -8.10 -4.63
N ARG A 183 3.98 -7.68 -3.98
CA ARG A 183 5.03 -8.60 -3.49
C ARG A 183 4.48 -9.64 -2.52
N ARG A 184 3.59 -9.25 -1.62
CA ARG A 184 2.90 -10.16 -0.70
C ARG A 184 2.01 -11.15 -1.45
N ALA A 185 1.29 -10.71 -2.48
CA ALA A 185 0.45 -11.58 -3.30
C ALA A 185 1.26 -12.66 -4.03
N ILE A 186 2.46 -12.31 -4.49
CA ILE A 186 3.41 -13.26 -5.09
C ILE A 186 3.92 -14.26 -4.04
N GLY A 187 4.13 -13.79 -2.80
CA GLY A 187 4.55 -14.62 -1.67
C GLY A 187 5.86 -14.18 -1.02
N PHE A 188 6.38 -13.01 -1.37
CA PHE A 188 7.59 -12.49 -0.76
C PHE A 188 7.37 -12.14 0.72
N LYS A 189 8.36 -12.52 1.53
CA LYS A 189 8.52 -12.04 2.90
C LYS A 189 9.37 -10.78 2.91
N GLU A 190 8.95 -9.78 3.67
CA GLU A 190 9.64 -8.49 3.70
C GLU A 190 10.79 -8.54 4.71
N HIS A 191 11.99 -8.74 4.19
CA HIS A 191 13.22 -8.80 4.99
C HIS A 191 13.73 -7.40 5.34
N ILE A 192 14.36 -7.29 6.51
CA ILE A 192 15.18 -6.16 6.93
C ILE A 192 16.54 -6.28 6.24
N THR A 193 16.82 -5.36 5.32
CA THR A 193 18.08 -5.33 4.56
C THR A 193 19.21 -4.67 5.36
N LYS A 194 20.46 -4.80 4.90
CA LYS A 194 21.62 -4.15 5.55
C LYS A 194 21.47 -2.63 5.55
N GLU A 195 21.00 -2.07 4.44
CA GLU A 195 20.78 -0.62 4.29
C GLU A 195 19.70 -0.14 5.27
N LEU A 196 18.62 -0.91 5.46
CA LEU A 196 17.59 -0.58 6.43
C LEU A 196 18.13 -0.63 7.87
N LYS A 197 18.97 -1.61 8.20
CA LYS A 197 19.64 -1.66 9.52
C LYS A 197 20.48 -0.40 9.77
N GLN A 198 21.25 0.03 8.77
CA GLN A 198 22.06 1.25 8.85
C GLN A 198 21.18 2.50 9.04
N LYS A 199 20.07 2.63 8.29
CA LYS A 199 19.12 3.74 8.47
C LYS A 199 18.52 3.78 9.87
N ILE A 200 18.10 2.62 10.39
CA ILE A 200 17.57 2.50 11.76
C ILE A 200 18.64 2.93 12.78
N GLN A 201 19.88 2.50 12.60
CA GLN A 201 20.99 2.84 13.49
C GLN A 201 21.28 4.35 13.49
N ALA A 202 21.36 4.97 12.32
CA ALA A 202 21.57 6.42 12.19
C ALA A 202 20.45 7.23 12.88
N ILE A 203 19.20 6.78 12.80
CA ILE A 203 18.06 7.44 13.49
C ILE A 203 18.18 7.27 15.00
N LYS A 204 18.57 6.08 15.49
CA LYS A 204 18.80 5.84 16.92
C LYS A 204 19.90 6.75 17.47
N GLU A 205 21.00 6.93 16.73
CA GLU A 205 22.10 7.81 17.11
C GLU A 205 21.67 9.27 17.17
N LYS A 206 20.94 9.77 16.15
CA LYS A 206 20.38 11.13 16.15
C LYS A 206 19.45 11.38 17.35
N LEU A 207 18.60 10.39 17.69
CA LEU A 207 17.71 10.48 18.85
C LEU A 207 18.49 10.52 20.17
N ASN A 208 19.57 9.75 20.29
CA ASN A 208 20.44 9.78 21.47
C ASN A 208 21.19 11.10 21.59
N GLN A 209 21.74 11.64 20.50
CA GLN A 209 22.41 12.94 20.48
C GLN A 209 21.45 14.05 20.94
N LYS A 210 20.22 14.09 20.40
CA LYS A 210 19.19 15.07 20.78
C LYS A 210 18.81 14.97 22.26
N ALA A 211 18.78 13.76 22.82
CA ALA A 211 18.49 13.53 24.23
C ALA A 211 19.63 14.02 25.14
N ASN A 212 20.88 13.91 24.69
CA ASN A 212 22.06 14.35 25.45
C ASN A 212 22.30 15.86 25.37
N SER A 213 21.91 16.51 24.26
CA SER A 213 22.07 17.96 24.05
C SER A 213 21.04 18.83 24.79
N LEU A 214 20.02 18.24 25.42
CA LEU A 214 18.94 18.96 26.13
C LEU A 214 18.93 18.57 27.63
N PRO A 215 19.87 19.10 28.44
CA PRO A 215 20.12 18.65 29.82
C PRO A 215 19.20 19.30 30.87
N GLY A 216 17.91 19.50 30.55
CA GLY A 216 16.94 20.02 31.52
C GLY A 216 16.18 18.88 32.20
N GLU A 217 16.04 18.93 33.53
CA GLU A 217 15.20 18.00 34.30
C GLU A 217 13.80 17.89 33.65
N GLY A 218 13.46 16.68 33.20
CA GLY A 218 12.20 16.39 32.49
C GLY A 218 12.28 16.30 30.95
N LYS A 219 13.45 16.53 30.32
CA LYS A 219 13.60 16.56 28.84
C LYS A 219 14.62 15.57 28.25
N GLY A 220 14.97 14.51 28.97
CA GLY A 220 15.69 13.36 28.41
C GLY A 220 14.77 12.37 27.66
N MET A 221 15.35 11.43 26.92
CA MET A 221 14.58 10.34 26.31
C MET A 221 13.88 9.51 27.38
N THR A 222 12.54 9.43 27.33
CA THR A 222 11.75 8.72 28.34
C THR A 222 12.17 7.24 28.41
N ARG A 223 12.03 6.62 29.60
CA ARG A 223 12.29 5.19 29.81
C ARG A 223 11.55 4.31 28.80
N LYS A 224 10.33 4.71 28.42
CA LYS A 224 9.49 4.04 27.42
C LYS A 224 10.12 4.04 26.03
N VAL A 225 10.66 5.18 25.58
CA VAL A 225 11.33 5.28 24.27
C VAL A 225 12.65 4.49 24.27
N LYS A 226 13.44 4.53 25.36
CA LYS A 226 14.64 3.70 25.49
C LYS A 226 14.32 2.20 25.37
N GLN A 227 13.28 1.74 26.07
CA GLN A 227 12.84 0.35 26.02
C GLN A 227 12.31 -0.05 24.64
N GLN A 228 11.61 0.85 23.93
CA GLN A 228 11.18 0.63 22.55
C GLN A 228 12.37 0.46 21.60
N ILE A 229 13.41 1.30 21.74
CA ILE A 229 14.62 1.23 20.90
C ILE A 229 15.38 -0.09 21.11
N MET A 230 15.48 -0.57 22.36
CA MET A 230 16.08 -1.86 22.70
C MET A 230 15.30 -3.03 22.07
N ARG A 231 13.99 -3.08 22.31
CA ARG A 231 13.09 -4.11 21.72
C ARG A 231 13.14 -4.12 20.20
N LEU A 232 13.22 -2.94 19.57
CA LEU A 232 13.37 -2.84 18.11
C LEU A 232 14.68 -3.49 17.65
N GLY A 233 15.77 -3.34 18.39
CA GLY A 233 17.05 -3.99 18.07
C GLY A 233 16.97 -5.52 18.06
N GLU A 234 16.36 -6.10 19.10
CA GLU A 234 16.11 -7.55 19.19
C GLU A 234 15.22 -8.05 18.06
N LYS A 235 14.12 -7.36 17.77
CA LYS A 235 13.23 -7.76 16.67
C LYS A 235 13.92 -7.67 15.31
N VAL A 236 14.71 -6.63 15.07
CA VAL A 236 15.47 -6.45 13.81
C VAL A 236 16.46 -7.58 13.57
N SER A 237 17.09 -8.13 14.62
CA SER A 237 18.07 -9.21 14.47
C SER A 237 17.42 -10.54 14.08
N VAL A 238 16.24 -10.85 14.62
CA VAL A 238 15.57 -12.15 14.40
C VAL A 238 14.54 -12.13 13.26
N HIS A 239 14.04 -10.97 12.83
CA HIS A 239 12.88 -10.84 11.93
C HIS A 239 12.98 -11.66 10.64
N ASN A 240 14.15 -11.67 9.99
CA ASN A 240 14.33 -12.36 8.70
C ASN A 240 14.18 -13.88 8.82
N GLY A 241 14.45 -14.46 9.99
CA GLY A 241 14.27 -15.89 10.27
C GLY A 241 12.83 -16.28 10.60
N LEU A 242 11.94 -15.30 10.83
CA LEU A 242 10.56 -15.57 11.19
C LEU A 242 9.73 -16.08 9.99
N ASP A 243 8.73 -16.89 10.30
CA ASP A 243 7.67 -17.24 9.35
C ASP A 243 6.82 -16.00 8.97
N ARG A 244 6.02 -16.14 7.91
CA ARG A 244 5.20 -15.03 7.40
C ARG A 244 4.22 -14.52 8.45
N TYR A 245 3.57 -15.41 9.20
CA TYR A 245 2.56 -15.03 10.18
C TYR A 245 3.16 -14.13 11.27
N LYS A 246 4.36 -14.48 11.76
CA LYS A 246 5.10 -13.69 12.75
C LYS A 246 5.62 -12.37 12.17
N GLN A 247 6.14 -12.37 10.94
CA GLN A 247 6.58 -11.13 10.28
C GLN A 247 5.42 -10.13 10.06
N GLU A 248 4.21 -10.65 9.81
CA GLU A 248 3.00 -9.87 9.55
C GLU A 248 2.12 -9.67 10.81
N SER A 249 2.60 -10.10 11.98
CA SER A 249 1.90 -9.91 13.25
C SER A 249 1.80 -8.43 13.61
N PHE A 250 0.76 -8.04 14.34
CA PHE A 250 0.51 -6.63 14.67
C PHE A 250 1.67 -5.97 15.44
N TYR A 251 2.38 -6.73 16.28
CA TYR A 251 3.52 -6.27 17.08
C TYR A 251 4.88 -6.69 16.50
N SER A 252 4.95 -7.00 15.20
CA SER A 252 6.22 -7.31 14.52
C SER A 252 7.17 -6.10 14.49
N VAL A 253 8.37 -6.29 13.95
CA VAL A 253 9.37 -5.21 13.79
C VAL A 253 8.79 -4.00 13.06
N TRP A 254 7.87 -4.24 12.11
CA TRP A 254 7.24 -3.19 11.33
C TRP A 254 6.37 -2.27 12.18
N HIS A 255 5.76 -2.77 13.26
CA HIS A 255 5.04 -1.92 14.21
C HIS A 255 5.97 -0.90 14.87
N ASP A 256 7.10 -1.39 15.39
CA ASP A 256 8.05 -0.57 16.12
C ASP A 256 8.73 0.44 15.18
N LEU A 257 8.97 0.05 13.94
CA LEU A 257 9.46 0.94 12.88
C LEU A 257 8.45 2.04 12.51
N LYS A 258 7.14 1.76 12.58
CA LYS A 258 6.12 2.80 12.43
C LYS A 258 6.21 3.83 13.55
N GLN A 259 6.32 3.37 14.80
CA GLN A 259 6.45 4.25 15.97
C GLN A 259 7.73 5.07 15.90
N LEU A 260 8.85 4.46 15.47
CA LEU A 260 10.11 5.16 15.28
C LEU A 260 9.98 6.28 14.24
N ALA A 261 9.37 5.99 13.07
CA ALA A 261 9.17 6.97 12.02
C ALA A 261 8.30 8.16 12.48
N LEU A 262 7.27 7.91 13.29
CA LEU A 262 6.42 8.96 13.87
C LEU A 262 7.16 9.80 14.92
N SER A 263 8.09 9.20 15.65
CA SER A 263 8.86 9.88 16.71
C SER A 263 10.05 10.69 16.17
N SER A 264 10.49 10.41 14.94
CA SER A 264 11.60 11.10 14.27
C SER A 264 11.17 12.30 13.42
N ARG A 265 9.87 12.55 13.28
CA ARG A 265 9.30 13.74 12.63
C ARG A 265 9.21 14.88 13.63
#